data_AF-A0A2L2XGK8-F1
#
_entry.id   AF-A0A2L2XGK8-F1
#
_cell.length_a   1.000
_cell.length_b   1.000
_cell.length_c   1.000
_cell.angle_alpha   90.00
_cell.angle_beta   90.00
_cell.angle_gamma   90.00
#
_symmetry.space_group_name_H-M   'P 1'
#
loop_
_entity.id
_entity.type
_entity.pdbx_description
1 polymer ?
#
loop_
_entity_poly.entity_id
_entity_poly.type
_entity_poly.pdbx_seq_one_letter_code
_entity_poly.pdbx_strand_id
1 'polypeptide(L)'
;MKELIDEYKKSLSLLRRSNISPIHGRSMISDTLWAIEYMETGRVPGKKWSVARWSREKREVPVDPFLISRFLKSSDSVKSAPDWMVQLLERLLSSLSAREREAFRLVRGHCYSFAQAGELMGCNKGSVQNLVRRAEKKIALVVRKQTISERESLGQEV
;
A
#
# COMPACT_ATOMS: atom_id res chain seq x y z
N MET A 1 13.32 -19.92 -4.51
CA MET A 1 14.59 -19.56 -3.83
C MET A 1 15.61 -20.68 -3.91
N LYS A 2 15.27 -21.94 -3.60
CA LYS A 2 16.18 -23.09 -3.78
C LYS A 2 16.68 -23.25 -5.23
N GLU A 3 15.78 -23.11 -6.20
CA GLU A 3 16.11 -23.15 -7.65
C GLU A 3 17.19 -22.13 -8.04
N LEU A 4 17.07 -20.89 -7.53
CA LEU A 4 18.03 -19.82 -7.78
C LEU A 4 19.42 -20.13 -7.21
N ILE A 5 19.49 -20.73 -6.01
CA ILE A 5 20.76 -21.16 -5.40
C ILE A 5 21.41 -22.25 -6.26
N ASP A 6 20.61 -23.19 -6.77
CA ASP A 6 21.11 -24.28 -7.62
C ASP A 6 21.63 -23.77 -8.97
N GLU A 7 20.98 -22.76 -9.56
CA GLU A 7 21.47 -22.06 -10.76
C GLU A 7 22.82 -21.37 -10.51
N TYR A 8 22.98 -20.68 -9.38
CA TYR A 8 24.25 -20.05 -9.02
C TYR A 8 25.37 -21.06 -8.76
N LYS A 9 25.06 -22.23 -8.19
CA LYS A 9 26.03 -23.32 -8.04
C LYS A 9 26.49 -23.90 -9.38
N LYS A 10 25.57 -23.98 -10.37
CA LYS A 10 25.89 -24.36 -11.74
C LYS A 10 26.78 -23.31 -12.41
N SER A 11 26.46 -22.03 -12.27
CA SER A 11 27.27 -20.94 -12.85
C SER A 11 28.67 -20.88 -12.24
N LEU A 12 28.81 -21.05 -10.92
CA LEU A 12 30.10 -21.16 -10.24
C LEU A 12 30.94 -22.33 -10.78
N SER A 13 30.29 -23.46 -11.05
CA SER A 13 30.96 -24.64 -11.62
C SER A 13 31.45 -24.38 -13.04
N LEU A 14 30.70 -23.63 -13.85
CA LEU A 14 31.12 -23.20 -15.18
C LEU A 14 32.28 -22.20 -15.12
N LEU A 15 32.22 -21.21 -14.22
CA LEU A 15 33.28 -20.20 -14.04
C LEU A 15 34.62 -20.82 -13.62
N ARG A 16 34.58 -21.86 -12.78
CA ARG A 16 35.80 -22.60 -12.39
C ARG A 16 36.41 -23.40 -13.53
N ARG A 17 35.60 -23.84 -14.49
CA ARG A 17 36.05 -24.61 -15.67
C ARG A 17 36.52 -23.72 -16.81
N SER A 18 36.00 -22.50 -16.88
CA SER A 18 36.34 -21.56 -17.93
C SER A 18 37.75 -20.98 -17.74
N ASN A 19 38.56 -21.01 -18.80
CA ASN A 19 39.89 -20.36 -18.85
C ASN A 19 39.75 -18.84 -19.08
N ILE A 20 39.04 -18.16 -18.18
CA ILE A 20 38.92 -16.70 -18.19
C ILE A 20 40.22 -16.10 -17.66
N SER A 21 40.56 -14.89 -18.11
CA SER A 21 41.67 -14.09 -17.56
C SER A 21 41.71 -14.17 -16.03
N PRO A 22 42.88 -14.46 -15.43
CA PRO A 22 42.98 -14.83 -14.00
C PRO A 22 42.50 -13.72 -13.05
N ILE A 23 42.55 -12.46 -13.46
CA ILE A 23 42.08 -11.32 -12.64
C ILE A 23 40.55 -11.27 -12.63
N HIS A 24 39.93 -11.25 -13.81
CA HIS A 24 38.48 -11.16 -13.95
C HIS A 24 37.77 -12.43 -13.48
N GLY A 25 38.32 -13.60 -13.78
CA GLY A 25 37.78 -14.89 -13.34
C GLY A 25 37.74 -15.03 -11.82
N ARG A 26 38.80 -14.57 -11.12
CA ARG A 26 38.83 -14.59 -9.64
C ARG A 26 37.79 -13.66 -9.03
N SER A 27 37.59 -12.46 -9.58
CA SER A 27 36.54 -11.53 -9.12
C SER A 27 35.16 -12.17 -9.28
N MET A 28 34.85 -12.69 -10.46
CA MET A 28 33.55 -13.30 -10.75
C MET A 28 33.26 -14.53 -9.87
N ILE A 29 34.28 -15.35 -9.58
CA ILE A 29 34.17 -16.48 -8.66
C ILE A 29 33.91 -16.01 -7.23
N SER A 30 34.60 -14.96 -6.79
CA SER A 30 34.40 -14.36 -5.46
C SER A 30 32.98 -13.79 -5.30
N ASP A 31 32.50 -13.05 -6.32
CA ASP A 31 31.18 -12.42 -6.29
C ASP A 31 30.06 -13.48 -6.28
N THR A 32 30.21 -14.54 -7.08
CA THR A 32 29.23 -15.65 -7.10
C THR A 32 29.22 -16.45 -5.81
N LEU A 33 30.39 -16.70 -5.21
CA LEU A 33 30.48 -17.33 -3.87
C LEU A 33 29.80 -16.48 -2.80
N TRP A 34 30.06 -15.17 -2.82
CA TRP A 34 29.44 -14.22 -1.90
C TRP A 34 27.91 -14.23 -2.02
N ALA A 35 27.38 -14.23 -3.25
CA ALA A 35 25.94 -14.28 -3.49
C ALA A 35 25.31 -15.59 -2.97
N ILE A 36 25.96 -16.74 -3.20
CA ILE A 36 25.48 -18.04 -2.70
C ILE A 36 25.43 -18.04 -1.17
N GLU A 37 26.50 -17.62 -0.50
CA GLU A 37 26.56 -17.59 0.97
C GLU A 37 25.49 -16.65 1.54
N TYR A 38 25.26 -15.49 0.90
CA TYR A 38 24.21 -14.57 1.31
C TYR A 38 22.81 -15.17 1.17
N MET A 39 22.53 -15.85 0.06
CA MET A 39 21.22 -16.47 -0.18
C MET A 39 20.96 -17.67 0.73
N GLU A 40 21.98 -18.45 1.08
CA GLU A 40 21.86 -19.62 1.96
C GLU A 40 21.71 -19.22 3.44
N THR A 41 22.46 -18.20 3.89
CA THR A 41 22.50 -17.82 5.30
C THR A 41 21.60 -16.64 5.66
N GLY A 42 21.19 -15.85 4.66
CA GLY A 42 20.52 -14.56 4.86
C GLY A 42 21.40 -13.51 5.56
N ARG A 43 22.71 -13.76 5.69
CA ARG A 43 23.67 -12.89 6.38
C ARG A 43 24.74 -12.44 5.40
N VAL A 44 25.14 -11.17 5.51
CA VAL A 44 26.23 -10.61 4.69
C VAL A 44 27.53 -11.38 4.95
N PRO A 45 28.08 -12.09 3.94
CA PRO A 45 29.36 -12.79 4.06
C PRO A 45 30.47 -11.87 4.53
N GLY A 46 31.33 -12.38 5.42
CA GLY A 46 32.45 -11.62 5.99
C GLY A 46 32.06 -10.59 7.06
N LYS A 47 30.78 -10.39 7.39
CA LYS A 47 30.35 -9.54 8.52
C LYS A 47 29.96 -10.37 9.73
N LYS A 48 30.63 -10.12 10.86
CA LYS A 48 30.35 -10.78 12.15
C LYS A 48 28.94 -10.51 12.69
N TRP A 49 28.34 -9.36 12.34
CA TRP A 49 27.08 -8.90 12.92
C TRP A 49 26.06 -8.50 11.85
N SER A 50 24.78 -8.79 12.11
CA SER A 50 23.66 -8.34 11.27
C SER A 50 23.54 -6.82 11.25
N VAL A 51 22.82 -6.29 10.25
CA VAL A 51 22.57 -4.85 10.07
C VAL A 51 21.97 -4.21 11.33
N ALA A 52 21.18 -4.96 12.10
CA ALA A 52 20.57 -4.51 13.35
C ALA A 52 21.60 -4.13 14.44
N ARG A 53 22.81 -4.67 14.40
CA ARG A 53 23.90 -4.36 15.35
C ARG A 53 24.92 -3.37 14.79
N TRP A 54 24.67 -2.76 13.64
CA TRP A 54 25.54 -1.71 13.12
C TRP A 54 25.44 -0.44 13.97
N SER A 55 26.60 0.20 14.19
CA SER A 55 26.67 1.54 14.79
C SER A 55 25.74 2.49 14.05
N ARG A 56 25.24 3.51 14.75
CA ARG A 56 24.37 4.55 14.20
C ARG A 56 24.92 5.12 12.89
N GLU A 57 26.22 5.41 12.86
CA GLU A 57 26.95 5.93 11.69
C GLU A 57 26.90 5.04 10.45
N LYS A 58 26.77 3.71 10.63
CA LYS A 58 26.68 2.75 9.52
C LYS A 58 25.24 2.50 9.08
N ARG A 59 24.25 2.89 9.89
CA ARG A 59 22.82 2.76 9.59
C ARG A 59 22.23 4.00 8.95
N GLU A 60 22.82 5.17 9.23
CA GLU A 60 22.30 6.46 8.81
C GLU A 60 23.14 7.04 7.67
N VAL A 61 22.48 7.53 6.62
CA VAL A 61 23.10 8.36 5.60
C VAL A 61 22.79 9.81 5.97
N PRO A 62 23.79 10.69 6.19
CA PRO A 62 23.52 12.09 6.45
C PRO A 62 22.89 12.72 5.20
N VAL A 63 21.73 13.34 5.37
CA VAL A 63 21.03 14.04 4.28
C VAL A 63 20.75 15.45 4.74
N ASP A 64 20.86 16.41 3.81
CA ASP A 64 20.48 17.79 4.04
C ASP A 64 19.01 17.87 4.52
N PRO A 65 18.74 18.48 5.69
CA PRO A 65 17.38 18.68 6.19
C PRO A 65 16.46 19.38 5.18
N PHE A 66 16.97 20.27 4.34
CA PHE A 66 16.18 20.95 3.31
C PHE A 66 15.80 20.03 2.15
N LEU A 67 16.66 19.06 1.80
CA LEU A 67 16.32 18.04 0.82
C LEU A 67 15.27 17.10 1.39
N ILE A 68 15.44 16.67 2.64
CA ILE A 68 14.44 15.84 3.32
C ILE A 68 13.09 16.57 3.34
N SER A 69 13.02 17.83 3.75
CA SER A 69 11.74 18.57 3.84
C SER A 69 11.04 18.74 2.49
N ARG A 70 11.80 18.82 1.38
CA ARG A 70 11.24 18.88 0.03
C ARG A 70 10.56 17.57 -0.38
N PHE A 71 11.07 16.42 0.06
CA PHE A 71 10.50 15.09 -0.19
C PHE A 71 9.47 14.70 0.88
N LEU A 72 9.67 15.12 2.13
CA LEU A 72 8.71 15.14 3.22
C LEU A 72 7.74 16.32 3.03
N LYS A 73 7.11 16.42 1.86
CA LYS A 73 5.76 17.01 1.79
C LYS A 73 4.81 16.07 2.54
N SER A 74 4.99 15.99 3.86
CA SER A 74 4.14 15.25 4.77
C SER A 74 2.84 16.01 4.87
N SER A 75 1.79 15.38 4.33
CA SER A 75 0.37 15.76 4.36
C SER A 75 0.11 17.23 4.06
N ASP A 76 -0.47 17.50 2.89
CA ASP A 76 -1.28 18.70 2.72
C ASP A 76 -2.03 18.96 4.04
N SER A 77 -1.87 20.16 4.62
CA SER A 77 -2.82 20.67 5.62
C SER A 77 -4.19 20.27 5.11
N VAL A 78 -4.95 19.43 5.82
CA VAL A 78 -6.21 18.84 5.34
C VAL A 78 -7.04 19.99 4.80
N LYS A 79 -7.00 20.20 3.48
CA LYS A 79 -7.73 21.30 2.87
C LYS A 79 -9.17 20.89 3.07
N SER A 80 -9.94 21.77 3.71
CA SER A 80 -11.37 21.53 3.85
C SER A 80 -11.90 21.16 2.47
N ALA A 81 -12.63 20.06 2.38
CA ALA A 81 -13.26 19.67 1.13
C ALA A 81 -14.05 20.87 0.59
N PRO A 82 -14.02 21.13 -0.73
CA PRO A 82 -14.73 22.28 -1.27
C PRO A 82 -16.23 22.18 -0.94
N ASP A 83 -16.88 23.31 -0.68
CA ASP A 83 -18.25 23.34 -0.14
C ASP A 83 -19.25 22.53 -0.97
N TRP A 84 -19.12 22.55 -2.31
CA TRP A 84 -19.97 21.78 -3.21
C TRP A 84 -19.87 20.26 -2.95
N MET A 85 -18.70 19.77 -2.54
CA MET A 85 -18.46 18.36 -2.24
C MET A 85 -19.08 17.98 -0.90
N VAL A 86 -19.02 18.88 0.09
CA VAL A 86 -19.68 18.70 1.39
C VAL A 86 -21.19 18.64 1.19
N GLN A 87 -21.76 19.57 0.43
CA GLN A 87 -23.20 19.59 0.11
C GLN A 87 -23.63 18.34 -0.67
N LEU A 88 -22.81 17.88 -1.61
CA LEU A 88 -23.06 16.63 -2.35
C LEU A 88 -23.08 15.43 -1.40
N LEU A 89 -22.10 15.32 -0.51
CA LEU A 89 -22.04 14.25 0.49
C LEU A 89 -23.25 14.27 1.43
N GLU A 90 -23.65 15.45 1.92
CA GLU A 90 -24.85 15.59 2.75
C GLU A 90 -26.12 15.14 2.01
N ARG A 91 -26.26 15.53 0.73
CA ARG A 91 -27.37 15.09 -0.12
C ARG A 91 -27.36 13.59 -0.37
N LEU A 92 -26.19 12.96 -0.53
CA LEU A 92 -26.11 11.50 -0.66
C LEU A 92 -26.47 10.81 0.65
N LEU A 93 -25.94 11.29 1.77
CA LEU A 93 -26.16 10.72 3.10
C LEU A 93 -27.59 10.93 3.64
N SER A 94 -28.31 11.94 3.16
CA SER A 94 -29.71 12.18 3.53
C SER A 94 -30.65 11.07 3.05
N SER A 95 -30.30 10.37 1.97
CA SER A 95 -31.08 9.24 1.42
C SER A 95 -31.00 7.95 2.26
N LEU A 96 -30.04 7.87 3.19
CA LEU A 96 -29.84 6.72 4.07
C LEU A 96 -30.66 6.87 5.36
N SER A 97 -31.13 5.74 5.90
CA SER A 97 -31.68 5.72 7.27
C SER A 97 -30.58 6.00 8.30
N ALA A 98 -30.95 6.41 9.52
CA ALA A 98 -30.00 6.72 10.59
C ALA A 98 -29.02 5.55 10.87
N ARG A 99 -29.54 4.32 10.96
CA ARG A 99 -28.74 3.09 11.16
C ARG A 99 -27.81 2.78 9.99
N GLU A 100 -28.26 2.97 8.75
CA GLU A 100 -27.44 2.75 7.55
C GLU A 100 -26.33 3.81 7.46
N ARG A 101 -26.64 5.06 7.76
CA ARG A 101 -25.71 6.19 7.75
C ARG A 101 -24.60 6.01 8.79
N GLU A 102 -24.96 5.59 9.99
CA GLU A 102 -24.02 5.30 11.07
C GLU A 102 -23.07 4.15 10.70
N ALA A 103 -23.61 3.02 10.24
CA ALA A 103 -22.81 1.88 9.78
C ALA A 103 -21.87 2.26 8.63
N PHE A 104 -22.35 3.05 7.67
CA PHE A 104 -21.55 3.53 6.55
C PHE A 104 -20.42 4.46 7.01
N ARG A 105 -20.69 5.39 7.94
CA ARG A 105 -19.66 6.31 8.48
C ARG A 105 -18.57 5.56 9.24
N LEU A 106 -18.93 4.59 10.07
CA LEU A 106 -17.95 3.78 10.82
C LEU A 106 -17.04 2.98 9.89
N VAL A 107 -17.59 2.33 8.87
CA VAL A 107 -16.80 1.45 8.00
C VAL A 107 -16.06 2.22 6.90
N ARG A 108 -16.71 3.19 6.23
CA ARG A 108 -16.13 3.90 5.08
C ARG A 108 -15.51 5.25 5.43
N GLY A 109 -16.01 5.93 6.47
CA GLY A 109 -15.46 7.20 6.93
C GLY A 109 -14.30 7.01 7.91
N HIS A 110 -14.49 6.16 8.92
CA HIS A 110 -13.50 5.92 9.98
C HIS A 110 -12.66 4.65 9.78
N CYS A 111 -12.91 3.89 8.71
CA CYS A 111 -12.15 2.68 8.36
C CYS A 111 -12.16 1.57 9.43
N TYR A 112 -13.19 1.49 10.26
CA TYR A 112 -13.35 0.37 11.20
C TYR A 112 -13.67 -0.94 10.47
N SER A 113 -13.22 -2.05 11.03
CA SER A 113 -13.65 -3.37 10.56
C SER A 113 -15.14 -3.59 10.85
N PHE A 114 -15.80 -4.46 10.09
CA PHE A 114 -17.21 -4.80 10.31
C PHE A 114 -17.49 -5.37 11.71
N ALA A 115 -16.50 -6.02 12.34
CA ALA A 115 -16.62 -6.53 13.70
C ALA A 115 -16.60 -5.38 14.72
N GLN A 116 -15.60 -4.50 14.64
CA GLN A 116 -15.48 -3.30 15.49
C GLN A 116 -16.69 -2.36 15.35
N ALA A 117 -17.16 -2.14 14.12
CA ALA A 117 -18.37 -1.35 13.89
C ALA A 117 -19.62 -2.02 14.49
N GLY A 118 -19.66 -3.36 14.52
CA GLY A 118 -20.74 -4.12 15.16
C GLY A 118 -20.74 -3.94 16.68
N GLU A 119 -19.56 -4.02 17.31
CA GLU A 119 -19.37 -3.75 18.73
C GLU A 119 -19.82 -2.33 19.11
N LEU A 120 -19.41 -1.33 18.33
CA LEU A 120 -19.79 0.08 18.54
C LEU A 120 -21.30 0.31 18.38
N MET A 121 -21.94 -0.39 17.43
CA MET A 121 -23.38 -0.28 17.17
C MET A 121 -24.25 -1.22 18.03
N GLY A 122 -23.65 -2.06 18.87
CA GLY A 122 -24.35 -3.09 19.64
C GLY A 122 -25.07 -4.13 18.76
N CYS A 123 -24.50 -4.50 17.62
CA CYS A 123 -25.07 -5.49 16.70
C CYS A 123 -24.02 -6.46 16.13
N ASN A 124 -24.47 -7.56 15.54
CA ASN A 124 -23.54 -8.54 14.98
C ASN A 124 -22.88 -8.02 13.69
N LYS A 125 -21.70 -8.57 13.36
CA LYS A 125 -20.94 -8.25 12.13
C LYS A 125 -21.78 -8.34 10.86
N GLY A 126 -22.63 -9.35 10.73
CA GLY A 126 -23.48 -9.57 9.56
C GLY A 126 -24.55 -8.48 9.39
N SER A 127 -25.08 -7.96 10.49
CA SER A 127 -26.02 -6.83 10.51
C SER A 127 -25.35 -5.58 9.95
N VAL A 128 -24.12 -5.27 10.38
CA VAL A 128 -23.36 -4.13 9.84
C VAL A 128 -23.08 -4.31 8.34
N GLN A 129 -22.63 -5.49 7.92
CA GLN A 129 -22.41 -5.78 6.49
C GLN A 129 -23.68 -5.55 5.65
N ASN A 130 -24.84 -5.99 6.14
CA ASN A 130 -26.11 -5.80 5.47
C ASN A 130 -26.56 -4.33 5.45
N LEU A 131 -26.27 -3.56 6.48
CA LEU A 131 -26.56 -2.12 6.53
C LEU A 131 -25.67 -1.35 5.54
N VAL A 132 -24.36 -1.64 5.51
CA VAL A 132 -23.42 -1.02 4.57
C VAL A 132 -23.77 -1.35 3.13
N ARG A 133 -24.07 -2.61 2.82
CA ARG A 133 -24.48 -3.02 1.45
C ARG A 133 -25.77 -2.31 1.01
N ARG A 134 -26.74 -2.12 1.92
CA ARG A 134 -27.97 -1.37 1.61
C ARG A 134 -27.69 0.11 1.39
N ALA A 135 -26.85 0.72 2.23
CA ALA A 135 -26.38 2.10 2.07
C ALA A 135 -25.72 2.32 0.70
N GLU A 136 -24.77 1.46 0.32
CA GLU A 136 -24.07 1.52 -0.96
C GLU A 136 -25.04 1.43 -2.16
N LYS A 137 -26.03 0.53 -2.11
CA LYS A 137 -27.06 0.42 -3.15
C LYS A 137 -27.91 1.70 -3.26
N LYS A 138 -28.29 2.31 -2.15
CA LYS A 138 -29.08 3.56 -2.15
C LYS A 138 -28.28 4.72 -2.73
N ILE A 139 -27.02 4.87 -2.32
CA ILE A 139 -26.12 5.90 -2.85
C ILE A 139 -25.94 5.73 -4.36
N ALA A 140 -25.68 4.51 -4.83
CA ALA A 140 -25.53 4.22 -6.26
C ALA A 140 -26.79 4.59 -7.07
N LEU A 141 -27.98 4.36 -6.51
CA LEU A 141 -29.23 4.72 -7.15
C LEU A 141 -29.43 6.25 -7.22
N VAL A 142 -29.04 6.99 -6.18
CA VAL A 142 -29.10 8.46 -6.18
C VAL A 142 -28.13 9.04 -7.21
N VAL A 143 -26.89 8.54 -7.26
CA VAL A 143 -25.88 8.97 -8.24
C VAL A 143 -26.35 8.68 -9.68
N ARG A 144 -26.97 7.52 -9.91
CA ARG A 144 -27.53 7.18 -11.23
C ARG A 144 -28.67 8.13 -11.63
N LYS A 145 -29.54 8.52 -10.70
CA LYS A 145 -30.61 9.49 -10.97
C LYS A 145 -30.06 10.88 -11.29
N GLN A 146 -29.03 11.31 -10.57
CA GLN A 146 -28.34 12.59 -10.83
C GLN A 146 -27.76 12.63 -12.25
N THR A 147 -27.01 11.58 -12.62
CA THR A 147 -26.38 11.51 -13.95
C THR A 147 -27.39 11.41 -15.10
N ILE A 148 -28.56 10.78 -14.90
CA ILE A 148 -29.65 10.79 -15.90
C ILE A 148 -30.27 12.18 -16.01
N SER A 149 -30.56 12.83 -14.89
CA SER A 149 -31.12 14.20 -14.86
C SER A 149 -30.20 15.22 -15.52
N GLU A 150 -28.88 15.13 -15.29
CA GLU A 150 -27.88 16.01 -15.92
C GLU A 150 -27.80 15.78 -17.44
N ARG A 151 -27.93 14.55 -17.90
CA ARG A 151 -27.96 14.21 -19.34
C ARG A 151 -29.21 14.71 -20.03
N GLU A 152 -30.36 14.64 -19.37
CA GLU A 152 -31.64 15.14 -19.89
C GLU A 152 -31.63 16.67 -20.02
N SER A 153 -31.05 17.40 -19.05
CA SER A 153 -30.89 18.86 -19.14
C SER A 153 -29.95 19.29 -20.26
N LEU A 154 -28.89 18.51 -20.55
CA LEU A 154 -27.95 18.80 -21.64
C LEU A 154 -28.52 18.44 -23.04
N GLY A 155 -29.53 17.57 -23.09
CA GLY A 155 -30.19 17.14 -24.33
C GLY A 155 -31.38 18.01 -24.74
N GLN A 156 -31.81 18.95 -23.90
CA GLN A 156 -32.92 19.88 -24.17
C GLN A 156 -32.48 21.27 -24.66
N GLU A 157 -31.18 21.53 -24.81
CA GLU A 157 -30.63 22.78 -25.36
C GLU A 157 -30.40 22.75 -26.89
N VAL A 158 -31.12 21.91 -27.65
CA VAL A 158 -31.06 21.85 -29.13
C VAL A 158 -32.42 22.12 -29.75
#